data_AF-A0A6A7LN83-F1
#
_entry.id   AF-A0A6A7LN83-F1
#
_cell.length_a   1.000
_cell.length_b   1.000
_cell.length_c   1.000
_cell.angle_alpha   90.00
_cell.angle_beta   90.00
_cell.angle_gamma   90.00
#
_symmetry.space_group_name_H-M   'P 1'
#
loop_
_entity.id
_entity.type
_entity.pdbx_description
1 polymer ?
#
loop_
_entity_poly.entity_id
_entity_poly.type
_entity_poly.pdbx_seq_one_letter_code
_entity_poly.pdbx_strand_id
1 'polypeptide(L)' 'MMIGSSIEIRPNAVYTLSEVCQILRISDATARRWLKAGKLRAARVGRAYRVLGSQLLDALNQQGPPERETRRAS' A
#
# COMPACT_ATOMS: atom_id res chain seq x y z
N MET A 1 -12.68 -6.14 16.36
CA MET A 1 -11.89 -7.38 16.44
C MET A 1 -10.60 -7.17 15.65
N MET A 2 -9.46 -6.98 16.33
CA MET A 2 -8.17 -6.70 15.70
C MET A 2 -7.42 -8.01 15.48
N ILE A 3 -7.52 -8.56 14.26
CA ILE A 3 -6.61 -9.62 13.84
C ILE A 3 -5.26 -8.98 13.52
N GLY A 4 -4.28 -9.26 14.38
CA GLY A 4 -2.87 -9.12 14.03
C GLY A 4 -2.56 -10.19 13.00
N SER A 5 -2.76 -9.86 11.72
CA SER A 5 -2.27 -10.70 10.63
C SER A 5 -0.78 -10.43 10.50
N SER A 6 0.05 -11.44 10.79
CA SER A 6 1.44 -11.49 10.30
C SER A 6 1.40 -11.52 8.78
N ILE A 7 1.30 -10.34 8.17
CA ILE A 7 1.43 -10.18 6.72
C ILE A 7 2.94 -10.29 6.44
N GLU A 8 3.37 -11.48 6.02
CA GLU A 8 4.73 -11.69 5.55
C GLU A 8 4.90 -11.03 4.18
N ILE A 9 5.50 -9.84 4.16
CA ILE A 9 5.81 -9.13 2.92
C ILE A 9 7.11 -9.68 2.36
N ARG A 10 7.03 -10.33 1.21
CA ARG A 10 8.19 -10.86 0.52
C ARG A 10 8.83 -9.74 -0.31
N PRO A 11 10.08 -9.33 -0.04
CA PRO A 11 10.67 -8.17 -0.72
C PRO A 11 10.83 -8.36 -2.24
N ASN A 12 10.99 -9.60 -2.69
CA ASN A 12 11.13 -9.97 -4.09
C ASN A 12 9.79 -10.32 -4.77
N ALA A 13 8.66 -10.23 -4.05
CA ALA A 13 7.35 -10.43 -4.63
C ALA A 13 6.80 -9.12 -5.21
N VAL A 14 5.90 -9.25 -6.18
CA VAL A 14 5.17 -8.14 -6.78
C VAL A 14 3.72 -8.16 -6.32
N TYR A 15 3.28 -7.05 -5.75
CA TYR A 15 1.94 -6.86 -5.23
C TYR A 15 1.15 -5.93 -6.15
N THR A 16 -0.12 -6.23 -6.32
CA THR A 16 -1.08 -5.37 -7.02
C THR A 16 -1.46 -4.17 -6.17
N LEU A 17 -2.02 -3.15 -6.80
CA LEU A 17 -2.51 -1.97 -6.08
C LEU A 17 -3.53 -2.34 -4.99
N SER A 18 -4.41 -3.32 -5.26
CA SER A 18 -5.41 -3.79 -4.31
C SER A 18 -4.78 -4.45 -3.09
N GLU A 19 -3.76 -5.29 -3.28
CA GLU A 19 -3.02 -5.91 -2.16
C GLU A 19 -2.30 -4.85 -1.34
N VAL A 20 -1.67 -3.88 -1.99
CA VAL A 20 -1.00 -2.75 -1.32
C VAL A 20 -1.99 -1.94 -0.49
N CYS A 21 -3.19 -1.67 -1.00
CA CYS A 21 -4.25 -1.00 -0.24
C CYS A 21 -4.65 -1.77 1.02
N GLN A 22 -4.76 -3.11 0.93
CA GLN A 22 -5.08 -3.96 2.08
C GLN A 22 -3.95 -3.96 3.12
N ILE A 23 -2.70 -4.06 2.66
CA ILE A 23 -1.51 -4.12 3.53
C ILE A 23 -1.30 -2.79 4.26
N LEU A 24 -1.40 -1.67 3.52
CA LEU A 24 -1.26 -0.33 4.07
C LEU A 24 -2.55 0.18 4.75
N ARG A 25 -3.65 -0.58 4.65
CA ARG A 25 -4.99 -0.20 5.11
C ARG A 25 -5.42 1.19 4.60
N ILE A 26 -5.13 1.47 3.34
CA ILE A 26 -5.51 2.73 2.67
C ILE A 26 -6.57 2.48 1.62
N SER A 27 -7.36 3.51 1.31
CA SER A 27 -8.31 3.47 0.20
C SER A 27 -7.62 3.59 -1.16
N ASP A 28 -8.26 3.06 -2.19
CA ASP A 28 -7.85 3.20 -3.60
C ASP A 28 -7.54 4.65 -4.01
N ALA A 29 -8.32 5.60 -3.51
CA ALA A 29 -8.12 7.02 -3.78
C ALA A 29 -6.80 7.53 -3.19
N THR A 30 -6.47 7.09 -1.97
CA THR A 30 -5.21 7.42 -1.30
C THR A 30 -4.03 6.76 -2.00
N ALA A 31 -4.15 5.49 -2.38
CA ALA A 31 -3.11 4.79 -3.13
C ALA A 31 -2.82 5.49 -4.47
N ARG A 32 -3.85 5.88 -5.24
CA ARG A 32 -3.68 6.64 -6.49
C ARG A 32 -3.04 8.00 -6.28
N ARG A 33 -3.38 8.70 -5.19
CA ARG A 33 -2.75 9.97 -4.83
C ARG A 33 -1.27 9.78 -4.50
N TRP A 34 -0.90 8.71 -3.80
CA TRP A 34 0.49 8.40 -3.47
C TRP A 34 1.32 7.99 -4.68
N LEU A 35 0.72 7.24 -5.62
CA LEU A 35 1.33 6.97 -6.92
C LEU A 35 1.63 8.28 -7.67
N LYS A 36 0.66 9.20 -7.74
CA LYS A 36 0.86 10.52 -8.37
C LYS A 36 1.88 11.39 -7.64
N ALA A 37 1.91 11.33 -6.32
CA ALA A 37 2.83 12.10 -5.48
C ALA A 37 4.25 11.49 -5.41
N GLY A 38 4.50 10.34 -6.04
CA GLY A 38 5.80 9.66 -5.98
C GLY A 38 6.13 9.02 -4.62
N LYS A 39 5.17 8.96 -3.70
CA LYS A 39 5.32 8.34 -2.37
C LYS A 39 5.26 6.82 -2.41
N LEU A 40 4.58 6.27 -3.41
CA LEU A 40 4.48 4.83 -3.63
C LEU A 40 5.07 4.53 -5.00
N ARG A 41 6.18 3.78 -5.04
CA ARG A 41 6.79 3.36 -6.30
C ARG A 41 6.10 2.10 -6.81
N ALA A 42 5.36 2.23 -7.91
CA ALA A 42 4.82 1.10 -8.66
C ALA A 42 5.43 1.05 -10.05
N ALA A 43 5.78 -0.14 -10.50
CA ALA A 43 6.10 -0.44 -11.89
C ALA A 43 4.80 -0.74 -12.65
N ARG A 44 4.67 -0.22 -13.87
CA ARG A 44 3.60 -0.63 -14.77
C ARG A 44 4.04 -1.88 -15.53
N VAL A 45 3.42 -3.02 -15.22
CA VAL A 45 3.69 -4.29 -15.91
C VAL A 45 2.50 -4.59 -16.81
N GLY A 46 2.66 -4.31 -18.12
CA GLY A 46 1.59 -4.40 -19.11
C GLY A 46 0.47 -3.38 -18.86
N ARG A 47 -0.71 -3.87 -18.48
CA ARG A 47 -1.91 -3.06 -18.17
C ARG A 47 -2.14 -2.81 -16.67
N ALA A 48 -1.34 -3.42 -15.79
CA ALA A 48 -1.53 -3.34 -14.34
C ALA A 48 -0.37 -2.63 -13.65
N TYR A 49 -0.66 -2.01 -12.51
CA TYR A 49 0.37 -1.49 -11.59
C TYR A 49 0.81 -2.60 -10.64
N ARG A 50 2.12 -2.75 -10.50
CA ARG A 50 2.76 -3.70 -9.59
C ARG A 50 3.78 -2.98 -8.70
N VAL A 51 3.69 -3.20 -7.41
CA VAL A 51 4.60 -2.66 -6.40
C VAL A 51 5.50 -3.78 -5.93
N LEU A 52 6.81 -3.53 -5.89
CA LEU A 52 7.75 -4.48 -5.33
C LEU A 52 7.59 -4.54 -3.80
N GLY A 53 7.65 -5.73 -3.23
CA GLY A 53 7.55 -5.90 -1.78
C GLY A 53 8.61 -5.12 -1.01
N SER A 54 9.82 -4.96 -1.57
CA SER A 54 10.86 -4.10 -1.00
C SER A 54 10.41 -2.65 -0.87
N GLN A 55 9.78 -2.11 -1.92
CA GLN A 55 9.22 -0.75 -1.92
C GLN A 55 8.02 -0.63 -0.98
N LEU A 56 7.22 -1.69 -0.85
CA LEU A 56 6.11 -1.72 0.10
C LEU A 56 6.61 -1.71 1.54
N LEU A 57 7.67 -2.45 1.83
CA LEU A 57 8.31 -2.49 3.14
C LEU A 57 8.94 -1.13 3.49
N ASP A 58 9.59 -0.48 2.51
CA ASP A 58 10.10 0.89 2.67
C ASP A 58 8.95 1.87 2.98
N ALA A 59 7.84 1.76 2.26
CA ALA A 59 6.66 2.59 2.48
C ALA A 59 6.05 2.38 3.88
N LEU A 60 6.03 1.13 4.38
CA LEU A 60 5.60 0.81 5.74
C LEU A 60 6.54 1.38 6.80
N ASN A 61 7.85 1.28 6.60
CA ASN A 61 8.83 1.86 7.53
C ASN A 61 8.77 3.39 7.58
N GLN A 62 8.48 4.04 6.44
CA GLN A 62 8.36 5.50 6.38
C GLN A 62 7.02 6.02 6.90
N GLN A 63 5.99 5.17 6.90
CA GLN A 63 4.67 5.52 7.40
C GLN A 63 4.44 4.78 8.71
N GLY A 64 4.74 5.46 9.83
CA GLY A 64 4.05 5.12 11.08
C GLY A 64 2.54 5.01 10.81
N PRO A 65 1.84 4.10 11.50
CA PRO A 65 0.49 3.65 11.15
C PRO A 65 -0.38 4.85 10.74
N PRO A 66 -1.08 4.82 9.59
CA PRO A 66 -1.84 5.97 9.14
C PRO A 66 -2.98 6.21 10.14
N GLU A 67 -2.73 7.08 11.12
CA GLU A 67 -3.62 7.55 12.19
C GLU A 67 -4.87 8.28 11.64
N ARG A 68 -5.09 8.31 10.33
CA ARG A 68 -6.06 9.22 9.71
C ARG A 68 -6.81 8.58 8.55
N GLU A 69 -7.97 7.98 8.86
CA GLU A 69 -9.20 8.21 8.07
C GLU A 69 -10.50 7.74 8.78
N THR A 70 -10.69 8.00 10.08
CA THR A 70 -12.02 7.87 10.74
C THR A 70 -12.95 9.06 10.39
N ARG A 71 -12.90 9.60 9.17
CA ARG A 71 -13.67 10.82 8.81
C ARG A 71 -14.46 10.78 7.51
N ARG A 72 -14.61 9.62 6.86
CA ARG A 72 -15.49 9.51 5.69
C ARG A 72 -16.32 8.22 5.68
N ALA A 73 -17.30 8.17 6.56
CA ALA A 73 -18.60 7.60 6.24
C ALA A 73 -19.63 8.56 6.83
N SER A 74 -20.19 9.38 5.94
CA SER A 74 -21.45 10.09 6.13
C SER A 74 -22.60 9.09 6.14
#